data_AF-A0A142Y5Q5-F1
#
_entry.id   AF-A0A142Y5Q5-F1
#
_cell.length_a   1.000
_cell.length_b   1.000
_cell.length_c   1.000
_cell.angle_alpha   90.00
_cell.angle_beta   90.00
_cell.angle_gamma   90.00
#
_symmetry.space_group_name_H-M   'P 1'
#
loop_
_entity.id
_entity.type
_entity.pdbx_description
1 polymer ?
#
loop_
_entity_poly.entity_id
_entity_poly.type
_entity_poly.pdbx_seq_one_letter_code
_entity_poly.pdbx_strand_id
1 'polypeptide(L)'
;MCSQISLVQRLRRVLLLGCLAMPAGLAMGSISMADDYETVVDPESGISTRKRSLVLHPMAETVPALRIRLLPEAFHAKPGNAATYYLKATGFFEQNAARDELSRLQKEAAIKAKEQGKELADVAPYSYLEMDPSELPVEEVRKYLELFSFQPFLLEEARMRSVFEMDRNIKESDNPIGYLIPEIQVMRDLASTQSIRCRLAIAEGKTDDAIRVLSQQFALARHLGQDDFIISGVVGIAIASIAQSDALHVVQRADCPNLYWAIATMPDPLVSFGKSISIEANFIEMQFKSWRSITEEPKPDSFWEGVIQQFATYTEDFPVETPEDRGLDVSETSFGSLSRDEREGAIRKAIESEHTAARVYLVDACGMTKEQVERYGNAQAIFLAMKLHYERMRDEYFKWLYAPTPDCLKNLEQVEARMGDQKKHPLGRWTRMPCSLLPSLIGIQKASIRLQQNLAIIKALEGIRMYGAFHQGQLPSDLGQLPVPVSVDPATMSPLQYKLEGSSARLMTVPVNGVRSELSIRFAK
;
A
#
# COMPACT_ATOMS: atom_id res chain seq x y z
N MET A 1 -17.34 -27.39 -21.11
CA MET A 1 -17.52 -26.92 -19.72
C MET A 1 -16.34 -27.24 -18.78
N CYS A 2 -15.17 -27.71 -19.25
CA CYS A 2 -14.01 -28.03 -18.38
C CYS A 2 -12.79 -27.08 -18.49
N SER A 3 -12.89 -25.91 -19.15
CA SER A 3 -11.71 -25.02 -19.34
C SER A 3 -11.74 -23.67 -18.60
N GLN A 4 -12.81 -23.36 -17.85
CA GLN A 4 -12.90 -22.08 -17.11
C GLN A 4 -12.38 -22.14 -15.67
N ILE A 5 -12.19 -23.33 -15.09
CA ILE A 5 -11.72 -23.51 -13.70
C ILE A 5 -10.20 -23.24 -13.57
N SER A 6 -9.42 -23.44 -14.65
CA SER A 6 -7.95 -23.27 -14.61
C SER A 6 -7.47 -21.81 -14.67
N LEU A 7 -8.27 -20.90 -15.24
CA LEU A 7 -7.91 -19.47 -15.33
C LEU A 7 -8.06 -18.76 -13.97
N VAL A 8 -9.11 -19.11 -13.22
CA VAL A 8 -9.35 -18.59 -11.86
C VAL A 8 -8.28 -19.08 -10.89
N GLN A 9 -7.82 -20.34 -11.03
CA GLN A 9 -6.71 -20.88 -10.24
C GLN A 9 -5.35 -20.29 -10.63
N ARG A 10 -5.12 -19.97 -11.91
CA ARG A 10 -3.90 -19.26 -12.37
C ARG A 10 -3.88 -17.80 -11.91
N LEU A 11 -5.02 -17.10 -11.94
CA LEU A 11 -5.15 -15.74 -11.40
C LEU A 11 -4.97 -15.70 -9.88
N ARG A 12 -5.48 -16.70 -9.15
CA ARG A 12 -5.22 -16.88 -7.71
C ARG A 12 -3.74 -16.99 -7.40
N ARG A 13 -2.99 -17.79 -8.18
CA ARG A 13 -1.54 -18.01 -7.98
C ARG A 13 -0.71 -16.75 -8.26
N VAL A 14 -1.05 -15.97 -9.28
CA VAL A 14 -0.34 -14.72 -9.61
C VAL A 14 -0.65 -13.59 -8.60
N LEU A 15 -1.89 -13.52 -8.07
CA LEU A 15 -2.28 -12.51 -7.07
C LEU A 15 -1.77 -12.81 -5.65
N LEU A 16 -1.65 -14.08 -5.26
CA LEU A 16 -1.07 -14.49 -3.96
C LEU A 16 0.46 -14.31 -3.92
N LEU A 17 1.17 -14.52 -5.04
CA LEU A 17 2.59 -14.18 -5.20
C LEU A 17 2.87 -12.69 -5.02
N GLY A 18 1.91 -11.84 -5.41
CA GLY A 18 2.16 -10.40 -5.55
C GLY A 18 2.11 -9.57 -4.26
N CYS A 19 1.44 -10.06 -3.21
CA CYS A 19 1.08 -9.17 -2.09
C CYS A 19 2.00 -9.26 -0.86
N LEU A 20 2.75 -10.35 -0.66
CA LEU A 20 3.39 -10.63 0.64
C LEU A 20 4.92 -10.60 0.64
N ALA A 21 5.60 -10.76 -0.51
CA ALA A 21 7.07 -10.71 -0.60
C ALA A 21 7.60 -9.67 -1.61
N MET A 22 6.71 -8.94 -2.27
CA MET A 22 7.12 -7.93 -3.23
C MET A 22 7.64 -6.67 -2.50
N PRO A 23 8.76 -6.05 -2.93
CA PRO A 23 9.05 -4.68 -2.53
C PRO A 23 7.80 -3.85 -2.81
N ALA A 24 7.44 -2.90 -1.95
CA ALA A 24 6.19 -2.14 -2.02
C ALA A 24 5.86 -1.51 -3.40
N GLY A 25 6.81 -1.51 -4.35
CA GLY A 25 6.61 -1.17 -5.75
C GLY A 25 5.90 -2.22 -6.62
N LEU A 26 5.93 -3.52 -6.29
CA LEU A 26 5.42 -4.61 -7.14
C LEU A 26 4.09 -5.23 -6.65
N ALA A 27 3.70 -5.05 -5.37
CA ALA A 27 2.32 -5.33 -4.90
C ALA A 27 1.27 -4.37 -5.50
N MET A 28 1.73 -3.40 -6.30
CA MET A 28 0.90 -2.60 -7.17
C MET A 28 0.54 -3.43 -8.41
N GLY A 29 -0.56 -4.19 -8.33
CA GLY A 29 -1.38 -4.38 -9.52
C GLY A 29 -1.55 -3.01 -10.17
N SER A 30 -1.06 -2.89 -11.40
CA SER A 30 -0.75 -1.64 -12.10
C SER A 30 -1.90 -0.64 -12.07
N ILE A 31 -1.88 0.24 -11.08
CA ILE A 31 -2.20 1.65 -11.30
C ILE A 31 -0.83 2.30 -11.51
N SER A 32 -0.21 1.98 -12.64
CA SER A 32 0.96 2.72 -13.10
C SER A 32 0.39 3.98 -13.73
N MET A 33 0.22 5.03 -12.93
CA MET A 33 0.11 6.34 -13.54
C MET A 33 1.49 6.68 -14.12
N ALA A 34 1.56 6.95 -15.42
CA ALA A 34 2.55 7.86 -16.00
C ALA A 34 2.49 9.16 -15.19
N ASP A 35 3.28 9.18 -14.12
CA ASP A 35 3.48 10.37 -13.35
C ASP A 35 4.18 11.37 -14.27
N ASP A 36 3.76 12.64 -14.30
CA ASP A 36 4.38 13.78 -15.01
C ASP A 36 5.84 14.06 -14.59
N TYR A 37 6.46 13.10 -13.91
CA TYR A 37 7.82 13.11 -13.46
C TYR A 37 8.73 12.45 -14.50
N GLU A 38 9.73 13.20 -14.94
CA GLU A 38 10.89 12.63 -15.58
C GLU A 38 11.72 11.87 -14.55
N THR A 39 11.98 10.59 -14.79
CA THR A 39 12.78 9.77 -13.86
C THR A 39 14.23 9.71 -14.34
N VAL A 40 15.14 10.23 -13.53
CA VAL A 40 16.60 10.20 -13.78
C VAL A 40 17.27 9.33 -12.74
N VAL A 41 17.89 8.23 -13.17
CA VAL A 41 18.67 7.36 -12.28
C VAL A 41 20.12 7.80 -12.28
N ASP A 42 20.65 8.10 -11.10
CA ASP A 42 22.08 8.35 -10.92
C ASP A 42 22.84 7.01 -10.98
N PRO A 43 23.74 6.82 -11.97
CA PRO A 43 24.47 5.56 -12.13
C PRO A 43 25.45 5.26 -10.99
N GLU A 44 25.92 6.26 -10.23
CA GLU A 44 26.86 6.04 -9.13
C GLU A 44 26.14 5.67 -7.82
N SER A 45 25.10 6.43 -7.47
CA SER A 45 24.36 6.21 -6.22
C SER A 45 23.21 5.21 -6.34
N GLY A 46 22.77 4.89 -7.57
CA GLY A 46 21.57 4.09 -7.84
C GLY A 46 20.26 4.80 -7.46
N ILE A 47 20.31 6.09 -7.09
CA ILE A 47 19.14 6.85 -6.68
C ILE A 47 18.36 7.30 -7.92
N SER A 48 17.07 6.95 -7.94
CA SER A 48 16.09 7.42 -8.89
C SER A 48 15.51 8.77 -8.44
N THR A 49 15.75 9.81 -9.22
CA THR A 49 15.20 11.15 -9.00
C THR A 49 14.01 11.36 -9.90
N ARG A 50 12.83 11.55 -9.30
CA ARG A 50 11.62 11.94 -9.98
C ARG A 50 11.57 13.46 -10.08
N LYS A 51 11.69 14.02 -11.30
CA LYS A 51 11.71 15.46 -11.57
C LYS A 51 10.42 15.94 -12.21
N ARG A 52 9.80 16.98 -11.65
CA ARG A 52 8.64 17.64 -12.26
C ARG A 52 8.78 19.15 -12.19
N SER A 53 8.38 19.84 -13.25
CA SER A 53 8.38 21.30 -13.30
C SER A 53 6.98 21.84 -13.06
N LEU A 54 6.86 22.86 -12.19
CA LEU A 54 5.59 23.47 -11.80
C LEU A 54 5.62 24.97 -12.03
N VAL A 55 4.53 25.50 -12.57
CA VAL A 55 4.28 26.94 -12.66
C VAL A 55 3.23 27.31 -11.60
N LEU A 56 3.65 28.07 -10.59
CA LEU A 56 2.78 28.49 -9.51
C LEU A 56 2.24 29.90 -9.74
N HIS A 57 1.15 30.21 -9.05
CA HIS A 57 0.62 31.56 -8.94
C HIS A 57 0.68 32.01 -7.47
N PRO A 58 1.11 33.25 -7.18
CA PRO A 58 1.04 33.83 -5.85
C PRO A 58 -0.39 33.76 -5.31
N MET A 59 -0.56 33.25 -4.09
CA MET A 59 -1.88 33.06 -3.49
C MET A 59 -1.80 33.24 -1.98
N ALA A 60 -2.42 34.30 -1.47
CA ALA A 60 -2.46 34.62 -0.05
C ALA A 60 -3.22 33.54 0.73
N GLU A 61 -3.04 33.55 2.06
CA GLU A 61 -3.77 32.68 2.96
C GLU A 61 -5.28 32.76 2.74
N THR A 62 -5.96 31.61 2.73
CA THR A 62 -7.42 31.57 2.70
C THR A 62 -7.98 32.24 3.95
N VAL A 63 -8.97 33.13 3.82
CA VAL A 63 -9.61 33.79 4.97
C VAL A 63 -11.09 33.37 5.05
N PRO A 64 -11.56 32.80 6.18
CA PRO A 64 -10.77 32.33 7.33
C PRO A 64 -9.80 31.17 7.01
N ALA A 65 -8.68 31.08 7.74
CA ALA A 65 -7.60 30.10 7.52
C ALA A 65 -8.09 28.65 7.40
N LEU A 66 -9.10 28.29 8.19
CA LEU A 66 -9.61 26.92 8.30
C LEU A 66 -10.90 26.69 7.49
N ARG A 67 -11.26 27.61 6.59
CA ARG A 67 -12.49 27.52 5.77
C ARG A 67 -12.48 26.30 4.86
N ILE A 68 -11.33 25.99 4.28
CA ILE A 68 -11.16 24.84 3.37
C ILE A 68 -10.59 23.68 4.16
N ARG A 69 -11.23 22.51 4.06
CA ARG A 69 -10.75 21.28 4.68
C ARG A 69 -10.85 20.11 3.70
N LEU A 70 -9.77 19.34 3.60
CA LEU A 70 -9.73 18.12 2.80
C LEU A 70 -10.38 16.92 3.52
N LEU A 71 -10.58 17.00 4.83
CA LEU A 71 -11.24 15.98 5.64
C LEU A 71 -12.24 16.65 6.58
N PRO A 72 -13.38 15.99 6.90
CA PRO A 72 -14.31 16.54 7.86
C PRO A 72 -13.68 16.64 9.26
N GLU A 73 -14.02 17.70 9.98
CA GLU A 73 -13.74 17.76 11.42
C GLU A 73 -14.57 16.74 12.18
N ALA A 74 -14.09 16.28 13.33
CA ALA A 74 -14.83 15.33 14.16
C ALA A 74 -16.24 15.82 14.54
N PHE A 75 -16.42 17.12 14.77
CA PHE A 75 -17.72 17.72 15.07
C PHE A 75 -18.70 17.66 13.89
N HIS A 76 -18.19 17.80 12.66
CA HIS A 76 -18.99 17.80 11.43
C HIS A 76 -19.11 16.42 10.79
N ALA A 77 -18.30 15.45 11.22
CA ALA A 77 -18.36 14.08 10.74
C ALA A 77 -19.71 13.45 11.12
N LYS A 78 -20.33 12.78 10.16
CA LYS A 78 -21.56 12.02 10.35
C LYS A 78 -21.22 10.68 11.04
N PRO A 79 -22.05 10.22 12.00
CA PRO A 79 -21.90 8.87 12.54
C PRO A 79 -22.16 7.83 11.45
N GLY A 80 -21.62 6.62 11.63
CA GLY A 80 -21.86 5.48 10.75
C GLY A 80 -20.65 5.10 9.89
N ASN A 81 -20.85 4.07 9.06
CA ASN A 81 -19.79 3.35 8.37
C ASN A 81 -19.64 3.80 6.90
N ALA A 82 -18.44 4.26 6.53
CA ALA A 82 -18.05 4.69 5.20
C ALA A 82 -18.05 3.54 4.19
N ALA A 83 -17.69 2.32 4.61
CA ALA A 83 -17.53 1.15 3.75
C ALA A 83 -18.81 0.87 2.94
N THR A 84 -19.97 0.96 3.59
CA THR A 84 -21.27 0.77 2.93
C THR A 84 -21.49 1.74 1.77
N TYR A 85 -21.03 2.98 1.89
CA TYR A 85 -21.20 3.99 0.83
C TYR A 85 -20.21 3.79 -0.31
N TYR A 86 -18.96 3.41 -0.01
CA TYR A 86 -18.01 3.02 -1.04
C TYR A 86 -18.51 1.80 -1.83
N LEU A 87 -18.99 0.74 -1.16
CA LEU A 87 -19.57 -0.43 -1.83
C LEU A 87 -20.85 -0.10 -2.61
N LYS A 88 -21.67 0.86 -2.16
CA LYS A 88 -22.80 1.36 -2.95
C LYS A 88 -22.36 2.09 -4.22
N ALA A 89 -21.23 2.80 -4.15
CA ALA A 89 -20.67 3.54 -5.29
C ALA A 89 -20.17 2.61 -6.41
N THR A 90 -20.17 1.30 -6.22
CA THR A 90 -19.54 0.35 -7.14
C THR A 90 -20.56 -0.47 -7.91
N GLY A 91 -21.79 0.05 -7.98
CA GLY A 91 -22.82 -0.48 -8.88
C GLY A 91 -23.93 -1.28 -8.20
N PHE A 92 -24.07 -1.24 -6.87
CA PHE A 92 -25.33 -1.73 -6.26
C PHE A 92 -26.56 -0.97 -6.81
N PHE A 93 -26.36 0.27 -7.23
CA PHE A 93 -27.36 1.11 -7.90
C PHE A 93 -27.12 1.27 -9.42
N GLU A 94 -26.21 0.49 -10.03
CA GLU A 94 -26.00 0.58 -11.48
C GLU A 94 -27.27 0.17 -12.23
N GLN A 95 -27.69 1.02 -13.16
CA GLN A 95 -28.67 0.62 -14.17
C GLN A 95 -27.99 -0.37 -15.11
N ASN A 96 -28.63 -1.51 -15.41
CA ASN A 96 -28.06 -2.57 -16.27
C ASN A 96 -27.40 -2.01 -17.55
N ALA A 97 -27.98 -0.97 -18.15
CA ALA A 97 -27.45 -0.32 -19.35
C ALA A 97 -26.05 0.32 -19.17
N ALA A 98 -25.78 0.99 -18.05
CA ALA A 98 -24.46 1.62 -17.81
C ALA A 98 -23.37 0.56 -17.64
N ARG A 99 -23.70 -0.54 -16.95
CA ARG A 99 -22.79 -1.68 -16.75
C ARG A 99 -22.47 -2.41 -18.06
N ASP A 100 -23.49 -2.63 -18.89
CA ASP A 100 -23.33 -3.24 -20.20
C ASP A 100 -22.43 -2.37 -21.11
N GLU A 101 -22.63 -1.05 -21.05
CA GLU A 101 -21.82 -0.10 -21.80
C GLU A 101 -20.36 -0.04 -21.32
N LEU A 102 -20.12 -0.02 -20.01
CA LEU A 102 -18.77 -0.13 -19.45
C LEU A 102 -18.08 -1.42 -19.90
N SER A 103 -18.80 -2.55 -19.86
CA SER A 103 -18.30 -3.84 -20.31
C SER A 103 -17.96 -3.84 -21.81
N ARG A 104 -18.74 -3.13 -22.63
CA ARG A 104 -18.48 -2.93 -24.05
C ARG A 104 -17.20 -2.11 -24.25
N LEU A 105 -17.08 -0.96 -23.58
CA LEU A 105 -15.91 -0.09 -23.68
C LEU A 105 -14.62 -0.80 -23.26
N GLN A 106 -14.65 -1.61 -22.20
CA GLN A 106 -13.48 -2.39 -21.76
C GLN A 106 -13.04 -3.42 -22.80
N LYS A 107 -13.99 -4.12 -23.44
CA LYS A 107 -13.68 -5.08 -24.52
C LYS A 107 -13.11 -4.37 -25.75
N GLU A 108 -13.68 -3.24 -26.13
CA GLU A 108 -13.19 -2.44 -27.25
C GLU A 108 -11.79 -1.88 -26.99
N ALA A 109 -11.52 -1.42 -25.77
CA ALA A 109 -10.18 -0.99 -25.38
C ALA A 109 -9.17 -2.13 -25.47
N ALA A 110 -9.50 -3.33 -25.00
CA ALA A 110 -8.64 -4.51 -25.09
C ALA A 110 -8.35 -4.93 -26.54
N ILE A 111 -9.36 -4.86 -27.42
CA ILE A 111 -9.19 -5.12 -28.86
C ILE A 111 -8.28 -4.07 -29.48
N LYS A 112 -8.55 -2.78 -29.25
CA LYS A 112 -7.73 -1.66 -29.76
C LYS A 112 -6.28 -1.74 -29.28
N ALA A 113 -6.04 -2.05 -28.01
CA ALA A 113 -4.70 -2.23 -27.45
C ALA A 113 -3.94 -3.33 -28.21
N LYS A 114 -4.58 -4.48 -28.44
CA LYS A 114 -4.00 -5.59 -29.21
C LYS A 114 -3.75 -5.23 -30.68
N GLU A 115 -4.68 -4.54 -31.34
CA GLU A 115 -4.55 -4.13 -32.75
C GLU A 115 -3.45 -3.08 -32.94
N GLN A 116 -3.26 -2.19 -31.97
CA GLN A 116 -2.27 -1.11 -32.00
C GLN A 116 -0.91 -1.50 -31.40
N GLY A 117 -0.78 -2.71 -30.83
CA GLY A 117 0.42 -3.14 -30.13
C GLY A 117 0.77 -2.26 -28.92
N LYS A 118 -0.26 -1.72 -28.24
CA LYS A 118 -0.13 -0.85 -27.07
C LYS A 118 -0.53 -1.58 -25.80
N GLU A 119 -0.05 -1.08 -24.66
CA GLU A 119 -0.57 -1.51 -23.35
C GLU A 119 -1.99 -1.01 -23.15
N LEU A 120 -2.77 -1.72 -22.33
CA LEU A 120 -4.16 -1.34 -22.07
C LEU A 120 -4.27 0.06 -21.44
N ALA A 121 -3.27 0.44 -20.63
CA ALA A 121 -3.17 1.76 -20.00
C ALA A 121 -3.07 2.91 -21.02
N ASP A 122 -2.54 2.66 -22.22
CA ASP A 122 -2.32 3.68 -23.26
C ASP A 122 -3.54 3.89 -24.16
N VAL A 123 -4.66 3.20 -23.89
CA VAL A 123 -5.87 3.22 -24.72
C VAL A 123 -7.06 3.70 -23.92
N ALA A 124 -7.90 4.54 -24.54
CA ALA A 124 -9.12 5.04 -23.92
C ALA A 124 -10.08 3.87 -23.54
N PRO A 125 -10.75 3.93 -22.38
CA PRO A 125 -10.78 5.06 -21.44
C PRO A 125 -9.62 5.10 -20.42
N TYR A 126 -8.74 4.09 -20.38
CA TYR A 126 -7.68 4.00 -19.38
C TYR A 126 -6.62 5.10 -19.54
N SER A 127 -6.32 5.50 -20.77
CA SER A 127 -5.35 6.57 -21.05
C SER A 127 -5.73 7.94 -20.51
N TYR A 128 -7.00 8.18 -20.16
CA TYR A 128 -7.43 9.44 -19.55
C TYR A 128 -6.77 9.68 -18.18
N LEU A 129 -6.33 8.62 -17.51
CA LEU A 129 -5.56 8.69 -16.27
C LEU A 129 -4.19 9.34 -16.47
N GLU A 130 -3.61 9.20 -17.67
CA GLU A 130 -2.23 9.59 -17.95
C GLU A 130 -2.10 10.93 -18.67
N MET A 131 -3.21 11.48 -19.16
CA MET A 131 -3.22 12.74 -19.91
C MET A 131 -3.16 13.94 -18.98
N ASP A 132 -2.31 14.93 -19.29
CA ASP A 132 -2.37 16.23 -18.63
C ASP A 132 -3.81 16.80 -18.76
N PRO A 133 -4.37 17.45 -17.72
CA PRO A 133 -5.71 18.01 -17.79
C PRO A 133 -5.97 18.92 -19.01
N SER A 134 -4.96 19.61 -19.52
CA SER A 134 -5.08 20.47 -20.70
C SER A 134 -5.19 19.71 -22.04
N GLU A 135 -4.83 18.43 -22.06
CA GLU A 135 -4.84 17.56 -23.25
C GLU A 135 -6.04 16.61 -23.29
N LEU A 136 -6.88 16.60 -22.25
CA LEU A 136 -8.01 15.69 -22.16
C LEU A 136 -9.05 15.92 -23.27
N PRO A 137 -9.58 14.87 -23.90
CA PRO A 137 -10.74 14.96 -24.79
C PRO A 137 -12.02 15.17 -23.95
N VAL A 138 -12.24 16.41 -23.52
CA VAL A 138 -13.26 16.83 -22.53
C VAL A 138 -14.64 16.21 -22.79
N GLU A 139 -15.14 16.25 -24.02
CA GLU A 139 -16.46 15.70 -24.36
C GLU A 139 -16.54 14.18 -24.22
N GLU A 140 -15.51 13.45 -24.63
CA GLU A 140 -15.45 11.99 -24.51
C GLU A 140 -15.34 11.56 -23.05
N VAL A 141 -14.47 12.23 -22.29
CA VAL A 141 -14.27 11.99 -20.86
C VAL A 141 -15.54 12.29 -20.07
N ARG A 142 -16.25 13.37 -20.41
CA ARG A 142 -17.54 13.69 -19.78
C ARG A 142 -18.56 12.58 -20.02
N LYS A 143 -18.71 12.13 -21.27
CA LYS A 143 -19.62 11.02 -21.63
C LYS A 143 -19.25 9.71 -20.94
N TYR A 144 -17.96 9.43 -20.80
CA TYR A 144 -17.49 8.27 -20.03
C TYR A 144 -17.87 8.39 -18.55
N LEU A 145 -17.68 9.55 -17.93
CA LEU A 145 -18.02 9.80 -16.52
C LEU A 145 -19.53 9.86 -16.24
N GLU A 146 -20.37 10.13 -17.25
CA GLU A 146 -21.84 10.03 -17.12
C GLU A 146 -22.31 8.62 -16.73
N LEU A 147 -21.58 7.58 -17.16
CA LEU A 147 -21.82 6.17 -16.76
C LEU A 147 -21.68 5.96 -15.25
N PHE A 148 -20.97 6.87 -14.57
CA PHE A 148 -20.72 6.84 -13.14
C PHE A 148 -21.37 8.03 -12.39
N SER A 149 -22.40 8.66 -12.98
CA SER A 149 -23.07 9.85 -12.43
C SER A 149 -23.72 9.64 -11.05
N PHE A 150 -23.97 8.40 -10.64
CA PHE A 150 -24.51 8.04 -9.32
C PHE A 150 -23.46 8.07 -8.19
N GLN A 151 -22.16 7.96 -8.52
CA GLN A 151 -21.09 7.84 -7.52
C GLN A 151 -20.84 9.10 -6.69
N PRO A 152 -20.82 10.33 -7.23
CA PRO A 152 -20.35 11.51 -6.48
C PRO A 152 -21.10 11.75 -5.17
N PHE A 153 -22.42 11.54 -5.13
CA PHE A 153 -23.20 11.66 -3.90
C PHE A 153 -22.81 10.61 -2.86
N LEU A 154 -22.58 9.37 -3.28
CA LEU A 154 -22.19 8.28 -2.40
C LEU A 154 -20.78 8.48 -1.84
N LEU A 155 -19.87 8.98 -2.67
CA LEU A 155 -18.50 9.30 -2.25
C LEU A 155 -18.47 10.48 -1.28
N GLU A 156 -19.35 11.46 -1.46
CA GLU A 156 -19.53 12.54 -0.48
C GLU A 156 -20.11 12.03 0.84
N GLU A 157 -21.11 11.15 0.78
CA GLU A 157 -21.66 10.53 1.99
C GLU A 157 -20.63 9.66 2.72
N ALA A 158 -19.77 8.94 1.98
CA ALA A 158 -18.68 8.14 2.52
C ALA A 158 -17.62 9.03 3.19
N ARG A 159 -17.19 10.10 2.51
CA ARG A 159 -16.21 11.08 3.00
C ARG A 159 -16.58 11.65 4.36
N MET A 160 -17.87 11.86 4.59
CA MET A 160 -18.39 12.45 5.82
C MET A 160 -18.47 11.46 6.99
N ARG A 161 -18.28 10.15 6.79
CA ARG A 161 -18.35 9.17 7.87
C ARG A 161 -17.06 9.14 8.69
N SER A 162 -17.20 8.78 9.96
CA SER A 162 -16.08 8.72 10.92
C SER A 162 -15.44 7.34 11.00
N VAL A 163 -16.18 6.29 10.66
CA VAL A 163 -15.78 4.89 10.80
C VAL A 163 -15.73 4.24 9.43
N PHE A 164 -14.72 3.40 9.20
CA PHE A 164 -14.67 2.47 8.08
C PHE A 164 -14.47 1.05 8.61
N GLU A 165 -15.48 0.20 8.42
CA GLU A 165 -15.44 -1.20 8.85
C GLU A 165 -16.05 -2.08 7.77
N MET A 166 -15.33 -3.12 7.35
CA MET A 166 -15.83 -4.09 6.37
C MET A 166 -16.56 -5.28 7.01
N ASP A 167 -16.74 -5.26 8.35
CA ASP A 167 -17.35 -6.32 9.15
C ASP A 167 -16.81 -7.72 8.80
N ARG A 168 -15.48 -7.81 8.75
CA ARG A 168 -14.78 -9.00 8.29
C ARG A 168 -14.76 -10.03 9.42
N ASN A 169 -15.34 -11.20 9.20
CA ASN A 169 -15.21 -12.32 10.14
C ASN A 169 -13.84 -13.04 10.00
N ILE A 170 -12.74 -12.27 10.08
CA ILE A 170 -11.37 -12.75 9.81
C ILE A 170 -10.93 -13.88 10.75
N LYS A 171 -11.46 -13.91 11.97
CA LYS A 171 -11.06 -14.89 13.00
C LYS A 171 -11.65 -16.26 12.78
N GLU A 172 -12.86 -16.33 12.22
CA GLU A 172 -13.55 -17.60 12.00
C GLU A 172 -13.35 -18.14 10.58
N SER A 173 -12.99 -17.26 9.64
CA SER A 173 -12.67 -17.62 8.25
C SER A 173 -11.59 -18.71 8.13
N ASP A 174 -11.79 -19.63 7.19
CA ASP A 174 -10.77 -20.62 6.79
C ASP A 174 -9.77 -20.05 5.77
N ASN A 175 -10.09 -18.91 5.13
CA ASN A 175 -9.23 -18.19 4.19
C ASN A 175 -9.38 -16.67 4.39
N PRO A 176 -8.73 -16.09 5.41
CA PRO A 176 -8.83 -14.66 5.71
C PRO A 176 -8.31 -13.77 4.56
N ILE A 177 -7.30 -14.21 3.79
CA ILE A 177 -6.74 -13.46 2.64
C ILE A 177 -7.77 -13.33 1.51
N GLY A 178 -8.60 -14.35 1.29
CA GLY A 178 -9.61 -14.36 0.25
C GLY A 178 -10.65 -13.24 0.37
N TYR A 179 -10.95 -12.77 1.58
CA TYR A 179 -11.87 -11.65 1.86
C TYR A 179 -11.39 -10.30 1.34
N LEU A 180 -10.14 -10.19 0.91
CA LEU A 180 -9.54 -8.90 0.61
C LEU A 180 -9.66 -8.52 -0.87
N ILE A 181 -9.54 -9.52 -1.75
CA ILE A 181 -9.23 -9.30 -3.16
C ILE A 181 -10.33 -8.50 -3.87
N PRO A 182 -11.61 -8.89 -3.81
CA PRO A 182 -12.66 -8.16 -4.53
C PRO A 182 -12.81 -6.71 -4.03
N GLU A 183 -12.88 -6.50 -2.72
CA GLU A 183 -13.16 -5.20 -2.11
C GLU A 183 -12.02 -4.21 -2.33
N ILE A 184 -10.75 -4.65 -2.27
CA ILE A 184 -9.62 -3.76 -2.53
C ILE A 184 -9.57 -3.30 -4.00
N GLN A 185 -9.82 -4.19 -4.95
CA GLN A 185 -9.83 -3.82 -6.38
C GLN A 185 -10.90 -2.77 -6.65
N VAL A 186 -12.06 -2.94 -6.00
CA VAL A 186 -13.16 -1.99 -6.08
C VAL A 186 -12.76 -0.59 -5.58
N MET A 187 -11.98 -0.49 -4.49
CA MET A 187 -11.50 0.81 -3.98
C MET A 187 -10.48 1.46 -4.92
N ARG A 188 -9.66 0.65 -5.60
CA ARG A 188 -8.73 1.10 -6.64
C ARG A 188 -9.48 1.69 -7.83
N ASP A 189 -10.52 1.02 -8.30
CA ASP A 189 -11.34 1.50 -9.42
C ASP A 189 -12.03 2.84 -9.11
N LEU A 190 -12.49 3.02 -7.86
CA LEU A 190 -13.04 4.31 -7.39
C LEU A 190 -11.99 5.43 -7.44
N ALA A 191 -10.75 5.16 -7.03
CA ALA A 191 -9.67 6.14 -7.06
C ALA A 191 -9.31 6.53 -8.50
N SER A 192 -9.15 5.55 -9.40
CA SER A 192 -8.91 5.82 -10.83
C SER A 192 -10.02 6.70 -11.42
N THR A 193 -11.28 6.33 -11.21
CA THR A 193 -12.42 7.12 -11.71
C THR A 193 -12.44 8.52 -11.11
N GLN A 194 -12.05 8.69 -9.84
CA GLN A 194 -11.93 10.00 -9.20
C GLN A 194 -10.79 10.84 -9.78
N SER A 195 -9.64 10.25 -10.11
CA SER A 195 -8.57 11.00 -10.78
C SER A 195 -9.04 11.55 -12.13
N ILE A 196 -9.74 10.74 -12.94
CA ILE A 196 -10.32 11.21 -14.21
C ILE A 196 -11.31 12.37 -13.96
N ARG A 197 -12.15 12.29 -12.92
CA ARG A 197 -13.04 13.40 -12.53
C ARG A 197 -12.27 14.66 -12.13
N CYS A 198 -11.19 14.51 -11.37
CA CYS A 198 -10.36 15.63 -10.95
C CYS A 198 -9.73 16.32 -12.18
N ARG A 199 -9.15 15.54 -13.09
CA ARG A 199 -8.54 16.08 -14.32
C ARG A 199 -9.58 16.74 -15.22
N LEU A 200 -10.78 16.16 -15.38
CA LEU A 200 -11.87 16.81 -16.10
C LEU A 200 -12.28 18.14 -15.44
N ALA A 201 -12.43 18.18 -14.11
CA ALA A 201 -12.77 19.41 -13.39
C ALA A 201 -11.71 20.50 -13.59
N ILE A 202 -10.42 20.13 -13.60
CA ILE A 202 -9.31 21.05 -13.91
C ILE A 202 -9.41 21.56 -15.36
N ALA A 203 -9.66 20.66 -16.33
CA ALA A 203 -9.80 21.00 -17.74
C ALA A 203 -10.97 21.96 -18.00
N GLU A 204 -12.08 21.78 -17.28
CA GLU A 204 -13.28 22.61 -17.36
C GLU A 204 -13.19 23.91 -16.53
N GLY A 205 -12.07 24.15 -15.84
CA GLY A 205 -11.89 25.33 -15.00
C GLY A 205 -12.68 25.32 -13.68
N LYS A 206 -13.14 24.15 -13.23
CA LYS A 206 -13.95 23.96 -12.01
C LYS A 206 -13.05 23.57 -10.84
N THR A 207 -12.28 24.53 -10.34
CA THR A 207 -11.28 24.29 -9.29
C THR A 207 -11.88 23.77 -7.98
N ASP A 208 -13.03 24.30 -7.56
CA ASP A 208 -13.72 23.84 -6.35
C ASP A 208 -14.17 22.38 -6.46
N ASP A 209 -14.59 21.94 -7.65
CA ASP A 209 -14.95 20.55 -7.90
C ASP A 209 -13.71 19.64 -7.85
N ALA A 210 -12.57 20.09 -8.39
CA ALA A 210 -11.32 19.36 -8.28
C ALA A 210 -10.88 19.21 -6.81
N ILE A 211 -10.94 20.28 -6.01
CA ILE A 211 -10.64 20.23 -4.56
C ILE A 211 -11.58 19.28 -3.82
N ARG A 212 -12.87 19.26 -4.18
CA ARG A 212 -13.85 18.34 -3.60
C ARG A 212 -13.50 16.88 -3.93
N VAL A 213 -13.09 16.59 -5.15
CA VAL A 213 -12.62 15.26 -5.55
C VAL A 213 -11.36 14.85 -4.77
N LEU A 214 -10.38 15.75 -4.62
CA LEU A 214 -9.20 15.50 -3.78
C LEU A 214 -9.59 15.14 -2.34
N SER A 215 -10.53 15.89 -1.76
CA SER A 215 -11.06 15.63 -0.42
C SER A 215 -11.69 14.24 -0.29
N GLN A 216 -12.44 13.80 -1.31
CA GLN A 216 -13.03 12.46 -1.35
C GLN A 216 -11.95 11.36 -1.46
N GLN A 217 -10.90 11.56 -2.26
CA GLN A 217 -9.80 10.59 -2.38
C GLN A 217 -8.96 10.49 -1.09
N PHE A 218 -8.59 11.62 -0.46
CA PHE A 218 -7.87 11.59 0.82
C PHE A 218 -8.70 10.95 1.94
N ALA A 219 -10.02 11.14 1.94
CA ALA A 219 -10.90 10.45 2.89
C ALA A 219 -10.93 8.93 2.64
N LEU A 220 -11.03 8.50 1.37
CA LEU A 220 -10.95 7.07 1.03
C LEU A 220 -9.62 6.45 1.48
N ALA A 221 -8.50 7.13 1.22
CA ALA A 221 -7.20 6.69 1.69
C ALA A 221 -7.13 6.54 3.21
N ARG A 222 -7.61 7.55 3.96
CA ARG A 222 -7.68 7.51 5.42
C ARG A 222 -8.55 6.37 5.93
N HIS A 223 -9.71 6.16 5.30
CA HIS A 223 -10.64 5.09 5.67
C HIS A 223 -10.03 3.70 5.48
N LEU A 224 -9.27 3.48 4.40
CA LEU A 224 -8.57 2.21 4.20
C LEU A 224 -7.49 1.90 5.25
N GLY A 225 -6.92 2.93 5.89
CA GLY A 225 -6.06 2.76 7.05
C GLY A 225 -6.79 2.29 8.33
N GLN A 226 -8.12 2.25 8.34
CA GLN A 226 -8.92 1.74 9.47
C GLN A 226 -9.30 0.26 9.32
N ASP A 227 -8.99 -0.35 8.17
CA ASP A 227 -9.28 -1.76 7.91
C ASP A 227 -8.36 -2.69 8.73
N ASP A 228 -8.73 -3.97 8.79
CA ASP A 228 -8.03 -4.97 9.60
C ASP A 228 -6.73 -5.46 8.94
N PHE A 229 -6.57 -5.23 7.64
CA PHE A 229 -5.44 -5.70 6.85
C PHE A 229 -4.49 -4.56 6.45
N ILE A 230 -3.18 -4.80 6.60
CA ILE A 230 -2.10 -3.86 6.27
C ILE A 230 -2.16 -3.49 4.79
N ILE A 231 -2.41 -4.47 3.93
CA ILE A 231 -2.50 -4.30 2.49
C ILE A 231 -3.63 -3.32 2.08
N SER A 232 -4.72 -3.23 2.84
CA SER A 232 -5.74 -2.18 2.66
C SER A 232 -5.13 -0.79 2.89
N GLY A 233 -4.35 -0.62 3.96
CA GLY A 233 -3.61 0.63 4.21
C GLY A 233 -2.58 0.95 3.12
N VAL A 234 -1.88 -0.05 2.57
CA VAL A 234 -0.95 0.14 1.43
C VAL A 234 -1.71 0.63 0.19
N VAL A 235 -2.91 0.09 -0.07
CA VAL A 235 -3.79 0.63 -1.12
C VAL A 235 -4.23 2.05 -0.80
N GLY A 236 -4.55 2.36 0.46
CA GLY A 236 -4.81 3.71 0.92
C GLY A 236 -3.66 4.68 0.60
N ILE A 237 -2.41 4.26 0.79
CA ILE A 237 -1.23 5.05 0.40
C ILE A 237 -1.20 5.30 -1.11
N ALA A 238 -1.47 4.28 -1.92
CA ALA A 238 -1.50 4.42 -3.38
C ALA A 238 -2.59 5.42 -3.81
N ILE A 239 -3.80 5.32 -3.25
CA ILE A 239 -4.90 6.25 -3.52
C ILE A 239 -4.56 7.68 -3.11
N ALA A 240 -3.96 7.87 -1.93
CA ALA A 240 -3.50 9.20 -1.51
C ALA A 240 -2.39 9.75 -2.44
N SER A 241 -1.55 8.88 -3.01
CA SER A 241 -0.52 9.28 -3.97
C SER A 241 -1.12 9.74 -5.31
N ILE A 242 -2.20 9.09 -5.77
CA ILE A 242 -2.98 9.54 -6.94
C ILE A 242 -3.55 10.95 -6.68
N ALA A 243 -4.25 11.12 -5.55
CA ALA A 243 -4.79 12.42 -5.15
C ALA A 243 -3.71 13.49 -5.01
N GLN A 244 -2.54 13.12 -4.52
CA GLN A 244 -1.39 14.02 -4.42
C GLN A 244 -0.89 14.47 -5.80
N SER A 245 -0.80 13.56 -6.78
CA SER A 245 -0.41 13.91 -8.14
C SER A 245 -1.43 14.84 -8.80
N ASP A 246 -2.72 14.56 -8.63
CA ASP A 246 -3.82 15.44 -9.07
C ASP A 246 -3.73 16.82 -8.41
N ALA A 247 -3.41 16.86 -7.11
CA ALA A 247 -3.27 18.11 -6.36
C ALA A 247 -2.14 19.00 -6.92
N LEU A 248 -1.07 18.43 -7.46
CA LEU A 248 -0.02 19.21 -8.12
C LEU A 248 -0.51 19.92 -9.39
N HIS A 249 -1.54 19.41 -10.08
CA HIS A 249 -2.20 20.17 -11.14
C HIS A 249 -3.12 21.25 -10.57
N VAL A 250 -3.88 20.94 -9.51
CA VAL A 250 -4.81 21.89 -8.88
C VAL A 250 -4.08 23.13 -8.35
N VAL A 251 -2.93 22.97 -7.68
CA VAL A 251 -2.17 24.11 -7.11
C VAL A 251 -1.51 25.00 -8.16
N GLN A 252 -1.36 24.52 -9.41
CA GLN A 252 -0.87 25.33 -10.53
C GLN A 252 -1.96 26.24 -11.11
N ARG A 253 -3.22 26.07 -10.73
CA ARG A 253 -4.29 26.95 -11.20
C ARG A 253 -4.27 28.30 -10.48
N ALA A 254 -4.43 29.38 -11.24
CA ALA A 254 -4.45 30.74 -10.71
C ALA A 254 -5.63 31.01 -9.74
N ASP A 255 -6.76 30.35 -9.96
CA ASP A 255 -7.97 30.46 -9.14
C ASP A 255 -8.00 29.49 -7.95
N CYS A 256 -7.01 28.61 -7.81
CA CYS A 256 -6.91 27.70 -6.68
C CYS A 256 -6.63 28.48 -5.39
N PRO A 257 -7.49 28.42 -4.36
CA PRO A 257 -7.21 29.04 -3.07
C PRO A 257 -5.98 28.42 -2.41
N ASN A 258 -5.42 29.09 -1.41
CA ASN A 258 -4.29 28.52 -0.68
C ASN A 258 -4.76 27.34 0.20
N LEU A 259 -4.13 26.18 0.01
CA LEU A 259 -4.50 24.91 0.64
C LEU A 259 -3.61 24.54 1.83
N TYR A 260 -2.70 25.42 2.27
CA TYR A 260 -1.73 25.13 3.33
C TYR A 260 -2.41 24.53 4.58
N TRP A 261 -3.42 25.20 5.12
CA TRP A 261 -4.13 24.74 6.31
C TRP A 261 -5.07 23.56 6.06
N ALA A 262 -5.56 23.42 4.83
CA ALA A 262 -6.38 22.27 4.43
C ALA A 262 -5.54 20.97 4.50
N ILE A 263 -4.25 21.05 4.15
CA ILE A 263 -3.29 19.95 4.24
C ILE A 263 -2.77 19.80 5.67
N ALA A 264 -2.40 20.90 6.34
CA ALA A 264 -1.83 20.89 7.69
C ALA A 264 -2.78 20.36 8.77
N THR A 265 -4.10 20.32 8.48
CA THR A 265 -5.11 19.81 9.41
C THR A 265 -5.50 18.36 9.15
N MET A 266 -4.90 17.71 8.14
CA MET A 266 -5.05 16.27 7.95
C MET A 266 -4.32 15.49 9.07
N PRO A 267 -4.78 14.27 9.40
CA PRO A 267 -4.05 13.39 10.31
C PRO A 267 -2.63 13.12 9.84
N ASP A 268 -1.71 12.98 10.78
CA ASP A 268 -0.33 12.57 10.57
C ASP A 268 -0.03 11.32 11.42
N PRO A 269 0.16 10.14 10.81
CA PRO A 269 0.06 9.87 9.38
C PRO A 269 -1.39 9.87 8.87
N LEU A 270 -1.58 10.23 7.60
CA LEU A 270 -2.90 10.23 6.93
C LEU A 270 -3.52 8.82 6.90
N VAL A 271 -2.69 7.83 6.59
CA VAL A 271 -3.01 6.40 6.62
C VAL A 271 -2.29 5.79 7.80
N SER A 272 -3.05 5.41 8.83
CA SER A 272 -2.51 4.72 10.00
C SER A 272 -2.51 3.21 9.78
N PHE A 273 -1.52 2.51 10.33
CA PHE A 273 -1.44 1.05 10.32
C PHE A 273 -1.60 0.44 11.71
N GLY A 274 -1.83 1.24 12.76
CA GLY A 274 -1.76 0.75 14.14
C GLY A 274 -2.70 -0.43 14.40
N LYS A 275 -3.93 -0.35 13.90
CA LYS A 275 -4.93 -1.43 14.01
C LYS A 275 -4.49 -2.68 13.25
N SER A 276 -4.20 -2.54 11.95
CA SER A 276 -3.84 -3.68 11.09
C SER A 276 -2.55 -4.36 11.53
N ILE A 277 -1.55 -3.62 12.02
CA ILE A 277 -0.32 -4.16 12.60
C ILE A 277 -0.64 -5.02 13.82
N SER A 278 -1.50 -4.56 14.73
CA SER A 278 -1.85 -5.32 15.93
C SER A 278 -2.57 -6.65 15.61
N ILE A 279 -3.31 -6.68 14.51
CA ILE A 279 -4.02 -7.86 14.01
C ILE A 279 -3.06 -8.80 13.28
N GLU A 280 -2.35 -8.29 12.27
CA GLU A 280 -1.47 -9.10 11.41
C GLU A 280 -0.19 -9.57 12.11
N ALA A 281 0.21 -8.96 13.23
CA ALA A 281 1.21 -9.55 14.11
C ALA A 281 0.82 -11.00 14.51
N ASN A 282 -0.47 -11.29 14.64
CA ASN A 282 -0.98 -12.61 15.00
C ASN A 282 -1.56 -13.36 13.79
N PHE A 283 -1.18 -12.97 12.57
CA PHE A 283 -1.76 -13.51 11.34
C PHE A 283 -1.63 -15.04 11.23
N ILE A 284 -0.51 -15.60 11.69
CA ILE A 284 -0.29 -17.05 11.67
C ILE A 284 -1.35 -17.82 12.46
N GLU A 285 -1.92 -17.24 13.53
CA GLU A 285 -2.96 -17.91 14.31
C GLU A 285 -4.30 -17.91 13.60
N MET A 286 -4.56 -16.87 12.79
CA MET A 286 -5.76 -16.79 11.96
C MET A 286 -5.67 -17.75 10.80
N GLN A 287 -4.49 -17.82 10.17
CA GLN A 287 -4.25 -18.71 9.05
C GLN A 287 -4.15 -20.18 9.49
N PHE A 288 -3.44 -20.49 10.59
CA PHE A 288 -3.25 -21.86 11.07
C PHE A 288 -3.94 -22.05 12.42
N LYS A 289 -5.22 -22.44 12.42
CA LYS A 289 -6.03 -22.57 13.66
C LYS A 289 -5.38 -23.48 14.73
N SER A 290 -4.69 -24.56 14.32
CA SER A 290 -3.99 -25.44 15.25
C SER A 290 -2.77 -24.79 15.93
N TRP A 291 -2.29 -23.64 15.44
CA TRP A 291 -1.13 -22.92 15.98
C TRP A 291 -1.30 -22.56 17.46
N ARG A 292 -2.53 -22.20 17.85
CA ARG A 292 -2.87 -21.90 19.25
C ARG A 292 -2.74 -23.12 20.16
N SER A 293 -3.05 -24.31 19.63
CA SER A 293 -3.05 -25.57 20.36
C SER A 293 -1.65 -26.18 20.52
N ILE A 294 -0.64 -25.68 19.79
CA ILE A 294 0.77 -26.05 19.97
C ILE A 294 1.25 -25.44 21.30
N THR A 295 1.50 -26.31 22.27
CA THR A 295 1.87 -25.94 23.65
C THR A 295 2.97 -26.87 24.18
N GLU A 296 3.52 -26.53 25.34
CA GLU A 296 4.49 -27.37 26.07
C GLU A 296 3.86 -28.62 26.70
N GLU A 297 2.53 -28.72 26.73
CA GLU A 297 1.87 -29.93 27.20
C GLU A 297 2.08 -31.07 26.20
N PRO A 298 2.61 -32.25 26.60
CA PRO A 298 2.74 -33.39 25.72
C PRO A 298 1.41 -33.77 25.07
N LYS A 299 1.38 -33.85 23.74
CA LYS A 299 0.19 -34.26 22.96
C LYS A 299 0.44 -35.62 22.29
N PRO A 300 -0.59 -36.48 22.16
CA PRO A 300 -0.45 -37.77 21.49
C PRO A 300 -0.15 -37.59 20.00
N ASP A 301 0.50 -38.57 19.37
CA ASP A 301 0.89 -38.50 17.95
C ASP A 301 -0.29 -38.25 17.00
N SER A 302 -1.48 -38.78 17.32
CA SER A 302 -2.71 -38.56 16.54
C SER A 302 -3.15 -37.10 16.46
N PHE A 303 -2.77 -36.25 17.42
CA PHE A 303 -3.02 -34.81 17.35
C PHE A 303 -2.19 -34.16 16.24
N TRP A 304 -0.92 -34.57 16.11
CA TRP A 304 0.02 -34.00 15.15
C TRP A 304 -0.32 -34.36 13.70
N GLU A 305 -1.05 -35.44 13.48
CA GLU A 305 -1.62 -35.79 12.17
C GLU A 305 -2.52 -34.68 11.62
N GLY A 306 -3.42 -34.16 12.45
CA GLY A 306 -4.29 -33.03 12.07
C GLY A 306 -3.50 -31.75 11.82
N VAL A 307 -2.44 -31.51 12.59
CA VAL A 307 -1.55 -30.35 12.41
C VAL A 307 -0.80 -30.45 11.07
N ILE A 308 -0.26 -31.62 10.72
CA ILE A 308 0.44 -31.87 9.45
C ILE A 308 -0.50 -31.66 8.27
N GLN A 309 -1.71 -32.21 8.32
CA GLN A 309 -2.73 -32.05 7.27
C GLN A 309 -3.12 -30.58 7.05
N GLN A 310 -3.35 -29.85 8.14
CA GLN A 310 -3.64 -28.42 8.07
C GLN A 310 -2.43 -27.66 7.48
N PHE A 311 -1.22 -27.95 7.94
CA PHE A 311 -0.01 -27.31 7.43
C PHE A 311 0.23 -27.59 5.93
N ALA A 312 0.00 -28.83 5.49
CA ALA A 312 0.10 -29.24 4.09
C ALA A 312 -0.94 -28.58 3.17
N THR A 313 -2.10 -28.19 3.71
CA THR A 313 -3.12 -27.47 2.95
C THR A 313 -2.68 -26.03 2.68
N TYR A 314 -2.11 -25.35 3.68
CA TYR A 314 -1.68 -23.96 3.52
C TYR A 314 -0.41 -23.78 2.70
N THR A 315 0.50 -24.77 2.69
CA THR A 315 1.68 -24.74 1.82
C THR A 315 1.33 -24.85 0.32
N GLU A 316 0.07 -25.11 -0.04
CA GLU A 316 -0.44 -24.99 -1.42
C GLU A 316 -0.58 -23.54 -1.91
N ASP A 317 -0.94 -22.64 -0.99
CA ASP A 317 -1.22 -21.23 -1.28
C ASP A 317 0.04 -20.34 -1.19
N PHE A 318 1.17 -20.89 -0.73
CA PHE A 318 2.47 -20.24 -0.70
C PHE A 318 3.33 -20.68 -1.89
N PRO A 319 3.34 -19.90 -2.98
CA PRO A 319 4.39 -20.04 -3.99
C PRO A 319 5.74 -19.80 -3.34
N VAL A 320 6.62 -20.80 -3.38
CA VAL A 320 8.05 -20.60 -3.15
C VAL A 320 8.55 -19.79 -4.35
N GLU A 321 9.07 -18.58 -4.12
CA GLU A 321 9.79 -17.78 -5.13
C GLU A 321 10.68 -18.72 -5.96
N THR A 322 10.44 -18.82 -7.26
CA THR A 322 11.33 -19.60 -8.12
C THR A 322 12.63 -18.81 -8.29
N PRO A 323 13.79 -19.48 -8.35
CA PRO A 323 15.09 -18.85 -8.63
C PRO A 323 15.15 -18.03 -9.94
N GLU A 324 14.16 -18.20 -10.82
CA GLU A 324 14.00 -17.46 -12.08
C GLU A 324 13.84 -15.96 -11.85
N ASP A 325 13.22 -15.53 -10.74
CA ASP A 325 13.07 -14.11 -10.37
C ASP A 325 14.41 -13.45 -9.96
N ARG A 326 15.52 -14.22 -9.89
CA ARG A 326 16.88 -13.71 -9.57
C ARG A 326 17.98 -14.23 -10.52
N GLY A 327 17.63 -14.87 -11.63
CA GLY A 327 18.61 -15.36 -12.61
C GLY A 327 19.59 -16.43 -12.10
N LEU A 328 19.17 -17.30 -11.18
CA LEU A 328 19.98 -18.42 -10.67
C LEU A 328 19.39 -19.78 -11.11
N ASP A 329 20.30 -20.71 -11.43
CA ASP A 329 20.04 -21.98 -12.12
C ASP A 329 19.05 -22.92 -11.41
N VAL A 330 18.27 -23.64 -12.21
CA VAL A 330 17.05 -24.38 -11.84
C VAL A 330 17.40 -25.81 -11.44
N SER A 331 17.41 -26.12 -10.14
CA SER A 331 17.16 -27.49 -9.67
C SER A 331 16.77 -27.52 -8.19
N GLU A 332 15.45 -27.59 -7.92
CA GLU A 332 14.84 -28.31 -6.79
C GLU A 332 13.32 -28.10 -6.84
N THR A 333 12.57 -29.20 -6.90
CA THR A 333 11.11 -29.28 -7.01
C THR A 333 10.39 -28.42 -5.95
N SER A 334 9.53 -27.50 -6.38
CA SER A 334 8.84 -26.54 -5.50
C SER A 334 7.68 -27.18 -4.72
N PHE A 335 7.57 -26.89 -3.41
CA PHE A 335 6.58 -27.47 -2.49
C PHE A 335 5.12 -27.23 -2.93
N GLY A 336 4.83 -26.10 -3.59
CA GLY A 336 3.48 -25.76 -4.09
C GLY A 336 3.07 -26.49 -5.38
N SER A 337 4.00 -27.22 -6.02
CA SER A 337 3.72 -28.05 -7.20
C SER A 337 3.34 -29.50 -6.86
N LEU A 338 3.57 -29.90 -5.61
CA LEU A 338 3.27 -31.23 -5.09
C LEU A 338 1.78 -31.37 -4.81
N SER A 339 1.23 -32.56 -4.99
CA SER A 339 -0.09 -32.94 -4.46
C SER A 339 -0.10 -32.85 -2.92
N ARG A 340 -1.29 -32.79 -2.33
CA ARG A 340 -1.44 -32.73 -0.87
C ARG A 340 -0.71 -33.87 -0.16
N ASP A 341 -0.85 -35.11 -0.66
CA ASP A 341 -0.24 -36.29 -0.06
C ASP A 341 1.29 -36.23 -0.12
N GLU A 342 1.84 -35.71 -1.23
CA GLU A 342 3.29 -35.50 -1.37
C GLU A 342 3.80 -34.41 -0.41
N ARG A 343 3.02 -33.34 -0.17
CA ARG A 343 3.35 -32.30 0.84
C ARG A 343 3.31 -32.87 2.26
N GLU A 344 2.28 -33.64 2.59
CA GLU A 344 2.17 -34.32 3.89
C GLU A 344 3.36 -35.28 4.10
N GLY A 345 3.71 -36.07 3.09
CA GLY A 345 4.88 -36.96 3.11
C GLY A 345 6.20 -36.21 3.29
N ALA A 346 6.37 -35.07 2.61
CA ALA A 346 7.55 -34.22 2.76
C ALA A 346 7.67 -33.63 4.17
N ILE A 347 6.55 -33.20 4.78
CA ILE A 347 6.52 -32.72 6.16
C ILE A 347 6.93 -33.84 7.13
N ARG A 348 6.39 -35.06 6.97
CA ARG A 348 6.76 -36.21 7.83
C ARG A 348 8.24 -36.56 7.74
N LYS A 349 8.77 -36.66 6.52
CA LYS A 349 10.19 -36.94 6.29
C LYS A 349 11.08 -35.90 6.97
N ALA A 350 10.68 -34.64 6.90
CA ALA A 350 11.42 -33.57 7.55
C ALA A 350 11.30 -33.62 9.08
N ILE A 351 10.14 -34.03 9.60
CA ILE A 351 9.99 -34.29 11.03
C ILE A 351 11.00 -35.33 11.52
N GLU A 352 11.16 -36.41 10.76
CA GLU A 352 12.13 -37.46 11.06
C GLU A 352 13.57 -36.97 10.95
N SER A 353 13.92 -36.15 9.96
CA SER A 353 15.30 -35.71 9.78
C SER A 353 15.74 -34.55 10.68
N GLU A 354 14.83 -33.67 11.12
CA GLU A 354 15.18 -32.39 11.75
C GLU A 354 14.84 -32.30 13.25
N HIS A 355 14.18 -33.33 13.83
CA HIS A 355 13.73 -33.30 15.23
C HIS A 355 14.87 -33.07 16.25
N THR A 356 16.07 -33.61 15.99
CA THR A 356 17.23 -33.42 16.88
C THR A 356 17.62 -31.94 16.98
N ALA A 357 17.66 -31.23 15.86
CA ALA A 357 17.98 -29.80 15.85
C ALA A 357 16.90 -28.98 16.58
N ALA A 358 15.63 -29.35 16.40
CA ALA A 358 14.52 -28.73 17.12
C ALA A 358 14.63 -28.92 18.64
N ARG A 359 14.99 -30.12 19.11
CA ARG A 359 15.21 -30.39 20.54
C ARG A 359 16.36 -29.56 21.12
N VAL A 360 17.47 -29.45 20.38
CA VAL A 360 18.62 -28.60 20.78
C VAL A 360 18.19 -27.15 20.93
N TYR A 361 17.41 -26.61 19.97
CA TYR A 361 16.91 -25.24 20.05
C TYR A 361 16.01 -25.00 21.27
N LEU A 362 15.11 -25.94 21.58
CA LEU A 362 14.23 -25.83 22.75
C LEU A 362 15.02 -25.76 24.06
N VAL A 363 16.14 -26.47 24.16
CA VAL A 363 17.03 -26.39 25.33
C VAL A 363 17.84 -25.10 25.32
N ASP A 364 18.61 -24.87 24.26
CA ASP A 364 19.65 -23.83 24.24
C ASP A 364 19.08 -22.42 24.10
N ALA A 365 18.03 -22.25 23.27
CA ALA A 365 17.49 -20.94 22.94
C ALA A 365 16.17 -20.63 23.67
N CYS A 366 15.37 -21.64 24.00
CA CYS A 366 14.12 -21.48 24.74
C CYS A 366 14.25 -21.77 26.25
N GLY A 367 15.38 -22.32 26.70
CA GLY A 367 15.65 -22.55 28.13
C GLY A 367 14.89 -23.71 28.76
N MET A 368 14.35 -24.63 27.97
CA MET A 368 13.69 -25.84 28.48
C MET A 368 14.70 -26.84 29.04
N THR A 369 14.31 -27.64 30.04
CA THR A 369 15.20 -28.72 30.53
C THR A 369 15.21 -29.89 29.54
N LYS A 370 16.30 -30.66 29.55
CA LYS A 370 16.43 -31.85 28.69
C LYS A 370 15.33 -32.86 28.98
N GLU A 371 14.99 -33.05 30.26
CA GLU A 371 13.96 -33.98 30.72
C GLU A 371 12.56 -33.56 30.25
N GLN A 372 12.31 -32.26 30.08
CA GLN A 372 11.06 -31.78 29.48
C GLN A 372 11.03 -32.10 27.98
N VAL A 373 12.11 -31.76 27.27
CA VAL A 373 12.20 -31.92 25.82
C VAL A 373 12.14 -33.40 25.41
N GLU A 374 12.73 -34.31 26.19
CA GLU A 374 12.67 -35.77 25.95
C GLU A 374 11.25 -36.35 25.98
N ARG A 375 10.30 -35.70 26.67
CA ARG A 375 8.89 -36.14 26.73
C ARG A 375 8.12 -35.84 25.45
N TYR A 376 8.62 -34.94 24.60
CA TYR A 376 7.95 -34.57 23.36
C TYR A 376 8.17 -35.62 22.28
N GLY A 377 7.10 -35.97 21.54
CA GLY A 377 7.22 -36.66 20.27
C GLY A 377 7.96 -35.81 19.23
N ASN A 378 8.44 -36.42 18.15
CA ASN A 378 9.26 -35.71 17.14
C ASN A 378 8.49 -34.56 16.48
N ALA A 379 7.22 -34.77 16.15
CA ALA A 379 6.36 -33.72 15.60
C ALA A 379 6.19 -32.56 16.59
N GLN A 380 5.93 -32.86 17.87
CA GLN A 380 5.80 -31.84 18.92
C GLN A 380 7.07 -31.00 19.06
N ALA A 381 8.25 -31.64 19.11
CA ALA A 381 9.52 -30.93 19.24
C ALA A 381 9.70 -29.90 18.11
N ILE A 382 9.37 -30.27 16.87
CA ILE A 382 9.50 -29.38 15.71
C ILE A 382 8.46 -28.28 15.71
N PHE A 383 7.17 -28.60 15.84
CA PHE A 383 6.11 -27.61 15.80
C PHE A 383 6.21 -26.61 16.96
N LEU A 384 6.62 -27.05 18.15
CA LEU A 384 6.86 -26.18 19.30
C LEU A 384 8.09 -25.28 19.08
N ALA A 385 9.21 -25.83 18.62
CA ALA A 385 10.40 -25.03 18.30
C ALA A 385 10.11 -23.99 17.21
N MET A 386 9.36 -24.39 16.19
CA MET A 386 8.91 -23.51 15.10
C MET A 386 8.02 -22.38 15.62
N LYS A 387 7.08 -22.69 16.53
CA LYS A 387 6.20 -21.68 17.14
C LYS A 387 6.97 -20.65 17.96
N LEU A 388 7.80 -21.12 18.89
CA LEU A 388 8.58 -20.24 19.76
C LEU A 388 9.58 -19.38 18.97
N HIS A 389 10.17 -19.96 17.92
CA HIS A 389 11.03 -19.20 17.02
C HIS A 389 10.26 -18.10 16.29
N TYR A 390 9.09 -18.42 15.72
CA TYR A 390 8.27 -17.44 15.03
C TYR A 390 7.84 -16.30 15.97
N GLU A 391 7.36 -16.61 17.18
CA GLU A 391 6.93 -15.60 18.15
C GLU A 391 8.08 -14.67 18.54
N ARG A 392 9.28 -15.23 18.80
CA ARG A 392 10.49 -14.44 19.06
C ARG A 392 10.84 -13.54 17.87
N MET A 393 10.83 -14.08 16.65
CA MET A 393 11.16 -13.31 15.45
C MET A 393 10.14 -12.22 15.16
N ARG A 394 8.85 -12.51 15.33
CA ARG A 394 7.77 -11.55 15.23
C ARG A 394 8.00 -10.40 16.20
N ASP A 395 8.24 -10.67 17.48
CA ASP A 395 8.39 -9.62 18.49
C ASP A 395 9.66 -8.80 18.25
N GLU A 396 10.78 -9.45 17.90
CA GLU A 396 12.03 -8.77 17.52
C GLU A 396 11.88 -7.86 16.30
N TYR A 397 10.92 -8.17 15.42
CA TYR A 397 10.66 -7.42 14.20
C TYR A 397 9.66 -6.28 14.44
N PHE A 398 8.51 -6.58 15.04
CA PHE A 398 7.43 -5.62 15.26
C PHE A 398 7.76 -4.55 16.31
N LYS A 399 8.63 -4.83 17.29
CA LYS A 399 8.97 -3.85 18.33
C LYS A 399 9.51 -2.53 17.78
N TRP A 400 10.18 -2.55 16.62
CA TRP A 400 10.78 -1.36 16.03
C TRP A 400 9.75 -0.37 15.47
N LEU A 401 8.51 -0.82 15.22
CA LEU A 401 7.41 0.06 14.82
C LEU A 401 7.01 1.06 15.91
N TYR A 402 7.42 0.81 17.16
CA TYR A 402 7.19 1.71 18.31
C TYR A 402 8.36 2.66 18.57
N ALA A 403 9.45 2.57 17.79
CA ALA A 403 10.59 3.47 17.89
C ALA A 403 10.43 4.71 16.99
N PRO A 404 11.15 5.83 17.25
CA PRO A 404 11.20 6.96 16.33
C PRO A 404 11.64 6.56 14.92
N THR A 405 11.16 7.26 13.89
CA THR A 405 11.33 6.89 12.48
C THR A 405 12.77 6.52 12.07
N PRO A 406 13.82 7.30 12.43
CA PRO A 406 15.19 6.95 12.04
C PRO A 406 15.66 5.62 12.64
N ASP A 407 15.34 5.38 13.91
CA ASP A 407 15.68 4.13 14.61
C ASP A 407 14.85 2.97 14.06
N CYS A 408 13.56 3.19 13.79
CA CYS A 408 12.67 2.23 13.17
C CYS A 408 13.22 1.73 11.83
N LEU A 409 13.54 2.63 10.90
CA LEU A 409 14.06 2.27 9.57
C LEU A 409 15.35 1.46 9.66
N LYS A 410 16.34 1.97 10.41
CA LYS A 410 17.65 1.33 10.55
C LYS A 410 17.53 -0.09 11.11
N ASN A 411 16.73 -0.27 12.15
CA ASN A 411 16.64 -1.58 12.81
C ASN A 411 15.76 -2.57 12.04
N LEU A 412 14.69 -2.12 11.37
CA LEU A 412 13.88 -2.98 10.49
C LEU A 412 14.72 -3.52 9.32
N GLU A 413 15.55 -2.68 8.68
CA GLU A 413 16.48 -3.14 7.64
C GLU A 413 17.45 -4.21 8.13
N GLN A 414 18.00 -4.05 9.34
CA GLN A 414 18.89 -5.03 9.95
C GLN A 414 18.18 -6.34 10.29
N VAL A 415 16.92 -6.28 10.75
CA VAL A 415 16.13 -7.48 11.03
C VAL A 415 15.78 -8.22 9.74
N GLU A 416 15.27 -7.52 8.71
CA GLU A 416 14.95 -8.15 7.43
C GLU A 416 16.21 -8.74 6.75
N ALA A 417 17.35 -8.05 6.78
CA ALA A 417 18.60 -8.59 6.25
C ALA A 417 19.01 -9.89 6.96
N ARG A 418 18.83 -9.97 8.29
CA ARG A 418 19.06 -11.20 9.07
C ARG A 418 18.03 -12.29 8.75
N MET A 419 16.78 -11.92 8.51
CA MET A 419 15.76 -12.85 8.00
C MET A 419 16.08 -13.35 6.58
N GLY A 420 16.80 -12.57 5.77
CA GLY A 420 17.23 -12.97 4.43
C GLY A 420 18.39 -13.97 4.39
N ASP A 421 19.34 -13.93 5.33
CA ASP A 421 20.53 -14.83 5.38
C ASP A 421 20.22 -16.24 5.97
N GLN A 422 19.01 -16.74 5.70
CA GLN A 422 18.41 -17.94 6.33
C GLN A 422 19.10 -19.27 6.03
N LYS A 423 20.11 -19.33 5.14
CA LYS A 423 20.86 -20.57 4.86
C LYS A 423 21.63 -21.12 6.08
N LYS A 424 21.74 -20.33 7.17
CA LYS A 424 22.51 -20.67 8.37
C LYS A 424 21.66 -20.84 9.64
N HIS A 425 20.33 -20.87 9.54
CA HIS A 425 19.50 -20.91 10.75
C HIS A 425 19.56 -22.30 11.44
N PRO A 426 19.74 -22.37 12.78
CA PRO A 426 19.91 -23.64 13.52
C PRO A 426 18.76 -24.65 13.37
N LEU A 427 17.56 -24.17 13.03
CA LEU A 427 16.34 -24.96 12.85
C LEU A 427 16.05 -25.33 11.39
N GLY A 428 16.98 -25.12 10.47
CA GLY A 428 16.84 -25.54 9.07
C GLY A 428 15.77 -24.77 8.29
N ARG A 429 15.18 -25.43 7.28
CA ARG A 429 14.23 -24.79 6.33
C ARG A 429 12.86 -24.49 6.96
N TRP A 430 12.52 -25.03 8.14
CA TRP A 430 11.18 -24.90 8.75
C TRP A 430 10.92 -23.58 9.44
N THR A 431 11.94 -22.84 9.85
CA THR A 431 11.75 -21.48 10.36
C THR A 431 11.41 -20.47 9.27
N ARG A 432 11.71 -20.79 8.01
CA ARG A 432 11.43 -19.93 6.86
C ARG A 432 9.93 -19.77 6.60
N MET A 433 9.18 -20.87 6.63
CA MET A 433 7.77 -20.88 6.20
C MET A 433 6.86 -20.01 7.09
N PRO A 434 6.89 -20.11 8.43
CA PRO A 434 6.17 -19.18 9.30
C PRO A 434 6.64 -17.74 9.11
N CYS A 435 7.95 -17.51 8.97
CA CYS A 435 8.47 -16.15 8.83
C CYS A 435 8.09 -15.50 7.49
N SER A 436 7.81 -16.26 6.43
CA SER A 436 7.25 -15.72 5.18
C SER A 436 5.83 -15.19 5.30
N LEU A 437 5.13 -15.44 6.42
CA LEU A 437 3.84 -14.82 6.74
C LEU A 437 4.00 -13.44 7.37
N LEU A 438 5.21 -13.06 7.78
CA LEU A 438 5.45 -11.72 8.30
C LEU A 438 5.48 -10.72 7.14
N PRO A 439 4.74 -9.61 7.22
CA PRO A 439 4.74 -8.59 6.17
C PRO A 439 6.07 -7.83 6.14
N SER A 440 6.40 -7.20 5.00
CA SER A 440 7.55 -6.28 4.95
C SER A 440 7.24 -4.96 5.66
N LEU A 441 7.58 -4.90 6.96
CA LEU A 441 7.43 -3.72 7.80
C LEU A 441 8.29 -2.56 7.31
N ILE A 442 9.50 -2.81 6.78
CA ILE A 442 10.30 -1.72 6.21
C ILE A 442 9.65 -1.16 4.94
N GLY A 443 9.07 -2.03 4.10
CA GLY A 443 8.38 -1.62 2.88
C GLY A 443 7.19 -0.72 3.20
N ILE A 444 6.41 -1.10 4.21
CA ILE A 444 5.26 -0.33 4.71
C ILE A 444 5.71 1.03 5.26
N GLN A 445 6.74 1.05 6.12
CA GLN A 445 7.25 2.30 6.69
C GLN A 445 7.82 3.23 5.62
N LYS A 446 8.62 2.71 4.69
CA LYS A 446 9.14 3.49 3.56
C LYS A 446 8.00 4.05 2.70
N ALA A 447 6.94 3.28 2.45
CA ALA A 447 5.77 3.76 1.70
C ALA A 447 5.03 4.88 2.45
N SER A 448 4.83 4.73 3.77
CA SER A 448 4.20 5.75 4.62
C SER A 448 4.99 7.06 4.61
N ILE A 449 6.32 6.97 4.75
CA ILE A 449 7.23 8.13 4.71
C ILE A 449 7.16 8.83 3.35
N ARG A 450 7.16 8.09 2.23
CA ARG A 450 7.03 8.70 0.89
C ARG A 450 5.72 9.47 0.73
N LEU A 451 4.60 8.92 1.23
CA LEU A 451 3.34 9.65 1.22
C LEU A 451 3.44 10.94 2.03
N GLN A 452 3.99 10.88 3.24
CA GLN A 452 4.16 12.06 4.09
C GLN A 452 5.13 13.09 3.47
N GLN A 453 6.21 12.65 2.81
CA GLN A 453 7.09 13.52 2.02
C GLN A 453 6.32 14.24 0.92
N ASN A 454 5.47 13.54 0.18
CA ASN A 454 4.68 14.15 -0.88
C ASN A 454 3.63 15.14 -0.36
N LEU A 455 3.02 14.88 0.80
CA LEU A 455 2.12 15.85 1.47
C LEU A 455 2.89 17.07 1.99
N ALA A 456 4.09 16.85 2.55
CA ALA A 456 4.99 17.92 3.01
C ALA A 456 5.43 18.82 1.86
N ILE A 457 5.66 18.25 0.68
CA ILE A 457 5.92 18.98 -0.57
C ILE A 457 4.76 19.92 -0.89
N ILE A 458 3.51 19.42 -0.99
CA ILE A 458 2.37 20.30 -1.34
C ILE A 458 2.20 21.40 -0.28
N LYS A 459 2.33 21.07 1.00
CA LYS A 459 2.29 22.06 2.08
C LYS A 459 3.39 23.13 1.92
N ALA A 460 4.59 22.75 1.50
CA ALA A 460 5.67 23.70 1.23
C ALA A 460 5.38 24.58 0.00
N LEU A 461 4.83 24.00 -1.07
CA LEU A 461 4.40 24.75 -2.26
C LEU A 461 3.35 25.81 -1.89
N GLU A 462 2.36 25.46 -1.08
CA GLU A 462 1.35 26.40 -0.61
C GLU A 462 1.94 27.52 0.28
N GLY A 463 2.93 27.19 1.12
CA GLY A 463 3.71 28.20 1.84
C GLY A 463 4.44 29.15 0.91
N ILE A 464 5.08 28.64 -0.15
CA ILE A 464 5.76 29.44 -1.18
C ILE A 464 4.76 30.34 -1.93
N ARG A 465 3.59 29.81 -2.33
CA ARG A 465 2.51 30.60 -2.95
C ARG A 465 2.06 31.73 -2.03
N MET A 466 1.96 31.47 -0.73
CA MET A 466 1.62 32.47 0.29
C MET A 466 2.70 33.55 0.42
N TYR A 467 3.98 33.16 0.48
CA TYR A 467 5.10 34.09 0.51
C TYR A 467 5.08 35.01 -0.73
N GLY A 468 4.91 34.44 -1.93
CA GLY A 468 4.87 35.19 -3.18
C GLY A 468 3.76 36.23 -3.22
N ALA A 469 2.61 35.98 -2.57
CA ALA A 469 1.51 36.94 -2.50
C ALA A 469 1.88 38.23 -1.76
N PHE A 470 2.79 38.15 -0.78
CA PHE A 470 3.28 39.31 -0.02
C PHE A 470 4.59 39.90 -0.58
N HIS A 471 5.26 39.20 -1.50
CA HIS A 471 6.56 39.58 -2.04
C HIS A 471 6.55 39.75 -3.56
N GLN A 472 5.44 40.25 -4.12
CA GLN A 472 5.32 40.61 -5.55
C GLN A 472 5.68 39.46 -6.51
N GLY A 473 5.33 38.21 -6.15
CA GLY A 473 5.64 37.03 -6.95
C GLY A 473 7.11 36.62 -6.95
N GLN A 474 7.89 37.04 -5.96
CA GLN A 474 9.25 36.54 -5.75
C GLN A 474 9.25 35.24 -4.95
N LEU A 475 10.16 34.33 -5.31
CA LEU A 475 10.42 33.11 -4.53
C LEU A 475 11.26 33.47 -3.29
N PRO A 476 11.06 32.78 -2.15
CA PRO A 476 11.88 32.99 -0.97
C PRO A 476 13.33 32.54 -1.22
N SER A 477 14.30 33.14 -0.54
CA SER A 477 15.69 32.67 -0.59
C SER A 477 15.90 31.40 0.26
N ASP A 478 15.09 31.22 1.29
CA ASP A 478 15.10 30.07 2.21
C ASP A 478 13.67 29.76 2.69
N LEU A 479 13.34 28.48 2.94
CA LEU A 479 12.02 28.10 3.46
C LEU A 479 11.73 28.69 4.86
N GLY A 480 12.74 29.08 5.63
CA GLY A 480 12.56 29.79 6.91
C GLY A 480 11.94 31.18 6.77
N GLN A 481 11.86 31.74 5.57
CA GLN A 481 11.18 33.02 5.30
C GLN A 481 9.67 32.87 5.09
N LEU A 482 9.16 31.64 5.01
CA LEU A 482 7.74 31.41 4.79
C LEU A 482 6.91 32.02 5.93
N PRO A 483 5.74 32.62 5.64
CA PRO A 483 4.86 33.20 6.67
C PRO A 483 4.16 32.15 7.55
N VAL A 484 4.47 30.87 7.33
CA VAL A 484 3.84 29.69 7.93
C VAL A 484 4.92 28.68 8.34
N PRO A 485 4.62 27.75 9.27
CA PRO A 485 5.59 26.74 9.70
C PRO A 485 6.22 25.97 8.53
N VAL A 486 7.53 25.77 8.60
CA VAL A 486 8.28 25.06 7.55
C VAL A 486 7.89 23.58 7.53
N SER A 487 7.65 23.04 6.33
CA SER A 487 7.46 21.60 6.14
C SER A 487 8.75 20.85 6.43
N VAL A 488 8.66 19.82 7.28
CA VAL A 488 9.76 18.90 7.58
C VAL A 488 9.67 17.64 6.71
N ASP A 489 10.81 17.07 6.38
CA ASP A 489 10.93 15.76 5.76
C ASP A 489 10.76 14.66 6.84
N PRO A 490 9.73 13.82 6.77
CA PRO A 490 9.44 12.79 7.78
C PRO A 490 10.53 11.71 7.91
N ALA A 491 11.42 11.57 6.92
CA ALA A 491 12.53 10.63 7.01
C ALA A 491 13.67 11.16 7.91
N THR A 492 13.87 12.47 7.98
CA THR A 492 14.99 13.10 8.70
C THR A 492 14.56 14.00 9.86
N MET A 493 13.27 14.34 9.95
CA MET A 493 12.72 15.33 10.88
C MET A 493 13.34 16.73 10.74
N SER A 494 13.95 17.02 9.60
CA SER A 494 14.56 18.32 9.25
C SER A 494 13.77 19.00 8.13
N PRO A 495 13.89 20.33 7.93
CA PRO A 495 13.26 21.01 6.79
C PRO A 495 13.52 20.33 5.45
N LEU A 496 12.54 20.38 4.54
CA LEU A 496 12.74 19.95 3.15
C LEU A 496 13.90 20.71 2.50
N GLN A 497 14.61 20.04 1.59
CA GLN A 497 15.74 20.66 0.91
C GLN A 497 15.22 21.68 -0.12
N TYR A 498 15.72 22.91 -0.06
CA TYR A 498 15.31 23.99 -0.94
C TYR A 498 16.52 24.75 -1.46
N LYS A 499 16.50 25.11 -2.74
CA LYS A 499 17.55 25.92 -3.37
C LYS A 499 16.98 26.87 -4.40
N LEU A 500 17.18 28.17 -4.19
CA LEU A 500 16.86 29.20 -5.18
C LEU A 500 17.92 29.22 -6.30
N GLU A 501 17.47 29.20 -7.55
CA GLU A 501 18.29 29.21 -8.77
C GLU A 501 17.73 30.26 -9.75
N GLY A 502 18.18 31.51 -9.57
CA GLY A 502 17.73 32.65 -10.38
C GLY A 502 16.26 32.95 -10.14
N SER A 503 15.43 32.78 -11.18
CA SER A 503 13.97 32.98 -11.13
C SER A 503 13.18 31.69 -10.87
N SER A 504 13.87 30.58 -10.62
CA SER A 504 13.29 29.29 -10.25
C SER A 504 13.85 28.79 -8.93
N ALA A 505 13.21 27.83 -8.29
CA ALA A 505 13.74 27.15 -7.12
C ALA A 505 13.53 25.64 -7.23
N ARG A 506 14.41 24.89 -6.60
CA ARG A 506 14.29 23.44 -6.46
C ARG A 506 13.87 23.06 -5.06
N LEU A 507 12.83 22.25 -4.95
CA LEU A 507 12.35 21.65 -3.71
C LEU A 507 12.54 20.14 -3.79
N MET A 508 13.23 19.55 -2.81
CA MET A 508 13.65 18.15 -2.84
C MET A 508 13.37 17.45 -1.51
N THR A 509 13.06 16.15 -1.60
CA THR A 509 13.02 15.25 -0.45
C THR A 509 14.33 14.47 -0.36
N VAL A 510 14.62 13.92 0.83
CA VAL A 510 15.68 12.92 0.94
C VAL A 510 15.23 11.61 0.28
N PRO A 511 16.16 10.83 -0.29
CA PRO A 511 15.81 9.57 -0.93
C PRO A 511 15.28 8.55 0.07
N VAL A 512 14.13 7.95 -0.24
CA VAL A 512 13.54 6.85 0.52
C VAL A 512 13.29 5.70 -0.45
N ASN A 513 13.81 4.52 -0.15
CA ASN A 513 13.80 3.37 -1.05
C ASN A 513 14.48 3.65 -2.40
N GLY A 514 15.59 4.40 -2.38
CA GLY A 514 16.30 4.80 -3.59
C GLY A 514 15.54 5.77 -4.48
N VAL A 515 14.40 6.33 -4.03
CA VAL A 515 13.61 7.30 -4.80
C VAL A 515 13.59 8.63 -4.07
N ARG A 516 13.88 9.73 -4.76
CA ARG A 516 13.67 11.10 -4.27
C ARG A 516 12.78 11.89 -5.23
N SER A 517 12.00 12.83 -4.69
CA SER A 517 11.21 13.76 -5.48
C SER A 517 11.94 15.10 -5.57
N GLU A 518 12.00 15.67 -6.78
CA GLU A 518 12.61 16.98 -7.07
C GLU A 518 11.63 17.81 -7.91
N LEU A 519 11.16 18.92 -7.35
CA LEU A 519 10.29 19.86 -8.05
C LEU A 519 11.05 21.12 -8.44
N SER A 520 11.00 21.47 -9.72
CA SER A 520 11.43 22.77 -10.22
C SER A 520 10.23 23.72 -10.21
N ILE A 521 10.36 24.82 -9.49
CA ILE A 521 9.25 25.73 -9.19
C ILE A 521 9.58 27.10 -9.76
N ARG A 522 8.62 27.72 -10.44
CA ARG A 522 8.67 29.14 -10.82
C ARG A 522 7.29 29.77 -10.69
N PHE A 523 7.24 31.08 -10.48
CA PHE A 523 5.97 31.80 -10.62
C PHE A 523 5.66 32.08 -12.09
N ALA A 524 4.37 32.09 -12.44
CA ALA A 524 3.89 32.59 -13.73
C ALA A 524 4.33 34.06 -13.90
N LYS A 525 4.68 34.42 -15.14
CA LYS A 525 5.10 35.79 -15.48
C LYS A 525 3.93 36.74 -15.62
#